data_AF-A0A962PBI5-F1
#
_entry.id   AF-A0A962PBI5-F1
#
_cell.length_a   1.000
_cell.length_b   1.000
_cell.length_c   1.000
_cell.angle_alpha   90.00
_cell.angle_beta   90.00
_cell.angle_gamma   90.00
#
_symmetry.space_group_name_H-M   'P 1'
#
loop_
_entity.id
_entity.type
_entity.pdbx_description
1 polymer ?
#
loop_
_entity_poly.entity_id
_entity_poly.type
_entity_poly.pdbx_seq_one_letter_code
_entity_poly.pdbx_strand_id
1 'polypeptide(L)'
;MDYITEYTRFFTALLVILDPFAVIPILLGLTAGYQAKELNKAVNLAALTVFIVLALAAAFGENILTVLGASLPSFRVGGGIILLLMGLALLRAEPDQMRTTPLETEAAQSYESIAVVPIAIPLLAGPGSISTVIIQMQRPGAENHLLWVILVTFLVCVIVWAVLRLAGPIGRFLGPIGLNVMNRLFGLILTALAVEIMANGLRGLFPALSG
;
A
#
# COMPACT_ATOMS: atom_id res chain seq x y z
N MET A 1 -2.06 -23.35 20.45
CA MET A 1 -1.39 -22.77 19.26
C MET A 1 -0.36 -21.80 19.80
N ASP A 2 0.88 -21.86 19.31
CA ASP A 2 1.94 -20.98 19.80
C ASP A 2 1.76 -19.57 19.21
N TYR A 3 1.18 -18.66 20.00
CA TYR A 3 0.83 -17.30 19.55
C TYR A 3 2.03 -16.54 18.97
N ILE A 4 3.24 -16.83 19.45
CA ILE A 4 4.49 -16.25 18.93
C ILE A 4 4.68 -16.62 17.46
N THR A 5 4.44 -17.89 17.11
CA THR A 5 4.53 -18.37 15.73
C THR A 5 3.51 -17.68 14.82
N GLU A 6 2.31 -17.41 15.32
CA GLU A 6 1.26 -16.74 14.56
C GLU A 6 1.60 -15.27 14.26
N TYR A 7 1.97 -14.50 15.29
CA TYR A 7 2.32 -13.09 15.10
C TYR A 7 3.60 -12.91 14.27
N THR A 8 4.53 -13.87 14.35
CA THR A 8 5.72 -13.87 13.47
C THR A 8 5.32 -14.10 12.01
N ARG A 9 4.41 -15.03 11.72
CA ARG A 9 3.88 -15.22 10.36
C ARG A 9 3.16 -13.99 9.85
N PHE A 10 2.36 -13.36 10.70
CA PHE A 10 1.68 -12.11 10.36
C PHE A 10 2.68 -10.98 10.07
N PHE A 11 3.70 -10.82 10.91
CA PHE A 11 4.79 -9.86 10.69
C PHE A 11 5.46 -10.08 9.33
N THR A 12 5.87 -11.32 9.04
CA THR A 12 6.51 -11.67 7.76
C THR A 12 5.59 -11.44 6.58
N ALA A 13 4.32 -11.88 6.67
CA ALA A 13 3.34 -11.69 5.60
C ALA A 13 3.09 -10.20 5.32
N LEU A 14 2.90 -9.40 6.37
CA LEU A 14 2.63 -7.97 6.22
C LEU A 14 3.84 -7.23 5.66
N LEU A 15 5.06 -7.56 6.09
CA LEU A 15 6.30 -6.97 5.56
C LEU A 15 6.51 -7.30 4.08
N VAL A 16 6.27 -8.56 3.68
CA VAL A 16 6.38 -9.00 2.28
C VAL A 16 5.31 -8.33 1.42
N ILE A 17 4.08 -8.19 1.92
CA ILE A 17 2.99 -7.57 1.16
C ILE A 17 3.19 -6.06 1.01
N LEU A 18 3.70 -5.38 2.04
CA LEU A 18 3.98 -3.95 1.98
C LEU A 18 5.14 -3.61 1.04
N ASP A 19 6.10 -4.53 0.89
CA ASP A 19 7.28 -4.42 0.02
C ASP A 19 7.83 -2.98 -0.12
N PRO A 20 8.40 -2.42 0.95
CA PRO A 20 8.85 -1.03 0.94
C PRO A 20 9.96 -0.78 -0.09
N PHE A 21 10.70 -1.82 -0.53
CA PHE A 21 11.73 -1.70 -1.55
C PHE A 21 11.13 -1.45 -2.94
N ALA A 22 10.05 -2.16 -3.28
CA ALA A 22 9.32 -1.93 -4.52
C ALA A 22 8.67 -0.54 -4.58
N VAL A 23 8.35 0.06 -3.43
CA VAL A 23 7.74 1.40 -3.36
C VAL A 23 8.76 2.53 -3.56
N ILE A 24 10.05 2.32 -3.28
CA ILE A 24 11.09 3.38 -3.37
C ILE A 24 11.10 4.06 -4.76
N PRO A 25 11.12 3.34 -5.89
CA PRO A 25 11.26 4.01 -7.18
C PRO A 25 9.99 4.75 -7.59
N ILE A 26 8.82 4.27 -7.17
CA ILE A 26 7.53 4.96 -7.34
C ILE A 26 7.53 6.25 -6.52
N LEU A 27 7.94 6.18 -5.25
CA LEU A 27 8.12 7.35 -4.38
C LEU A 27 9.04 8.37 -5.07
N LEU A 28 10.20 7.93 -5.57
CA LEU A 28 11.15 8.83 -6.24
C LEU A 28 10.63 9.44 -7.54
N GLY A 29 9.87 8.67 -8.32
CA GLY A 29 9.23 9.16 -9.53
C GLY A 29 8.18 10.24 -9.24
N LEU A 30 7.39 10.06 -8.19
CA LEU A 30 6.35 11.01 -7.76
C LEU A 30 6.92 12.23 -7.03
N THR A 31 8.05 12.08 -6.35
CA THR A 31 8.76 13.18 -5.67
C THR A 31 9.88 13.76 -6.51
N ALA A 32 9.86 13.56 -7.84
CA ALA A 32 10.87 14.11 -8.74
C ALA A 32 10.89 15.64 -8.63
N GLY A 33 12.03 16.20 -8.22
CA GLY A 33 12.19 17.64 -7.99
C GLY A 33 12.02 18.10 -6.55
N TYR A 34 11.66 17.20 -5.61
CA TYR A 34 11.58 17.53 -4.19
C TYR A 34 12.97 17.73 -3.59
N GLN A 35 13.09 18.67 -2.65
CA GLN A 35 14.26 18.79 -1.79
C GLN A 35 14.32 17.63 -0.79
N ALA A 36 15.49 17.35 -0.24
CA ALA A 36 15.66 16.27 0.74
C ALA A 36 14.75 16.41 1.97
N LYS A 37 14.46 17.64 2.41
CA LYS A 37 13.53 17.89 3.54
C LYS A 37 12.09 17.53 3.19
N GLU A 38 11.68 17.81 1.95
CA GLU A 38 10.34 17.58 1.44
C GLU A 38 10.06 16.09 1.23
N LEU A 39 11.02 15.38 0.61
CA LEU A 39 10.98 13.92 0.49
C LEU A 39 10.84 13.26 1.89
N ASN A 40 11.62 13.73 2.86
CA ASN A 40 11.56 13.19 4.22
C ASN A 40 10.21 13.45 4.93
N LYS A 41 9.58 14.60 4.68
CA LYS A 41 8.22 14.89 5.17
C LYS A 41 7.21 13.96 4.51
N ALA A 42 7.31 13.76 3.20
CA ALA A 42 6.44 12.85 2.47
C ALA A 42 6.57 11.41 2.99
N VAL A 43 7.80 10.92 3.23
CA VAL A 43 8.04 9.60 3.83
C VAL A 43 7.43 9.46 5.22
N ASN A 44 7.58 10.49 6.08
CA ASN A 44 6.99 10.49 7.41
C ASN A 44 5.47 10.40 7.35
N LEU A 45 4.86 11.24 6.52
CA LEU A 45 3.41 11.27 6.38
C LEU A 45 2.89 9.97 5.77
N ALA A 46 3.57 9.43 4.76
CA ALA A 46 3.19 8.17 4.14
C ALA A 46 3.20 7.01 5.15
N ALA A 47 4.30 6.85 5.91
CA ALA A 47 4.41 5.79 6.90
C ALA A 47 3.37 5.93 8.03
N LEU A 48 3.12 7.16 8.49
CA LEU A 48 2.10 7.45 9.50
C LEU A 48 0.70 7.11 8.98
N THR A 49 0.37 7.55 7.76
CA THR A 49 -0.92 7.26 7.13
C THR A 49 -1.11 5.75 6.96
N VAL A 50 -0.09 5.01 6.51
CA VAL A 50 -0.16 3.54 6.38
C VAL A 50 -0.46 2.91 7.73
N PHE A 51 0.26 3.31 8.78
CA PHE A 51 0.01 2.79 10.13
C PHE A 51 -1.43 3.06 10.59
N ILE A 52 -1.91 4.30 10.43
CA ILE A 52 -3.27 4.69 10.83
C ILE A 52 -4.31 3.87 10.06
N VAL A 53 -4.17 3.76 8.74
CA VAL A 53 -5.12 3.00 7.90
C VAL A 53 -5.15 1.53 8.29
N LEU A 54 -4.00 0.90 8.49
CA LEU A 54 -3.93 -0.51 8.89
C LEU A 54 -4.44 -0.71 10.33
N ALA A 55 -4.16 0.21 11.26
CA ALA A 55 -4.70 0.15 12.62
C ALA A 55 -6.24 0.29 12.62
N LEU A 56 -6.79 1.21 11.81
CA LEU A 56 -8.23 1.35 11.63
C LEU A 56 -8.84 0.10 10.96
N ALA A 57 -8.17 -0.49 9.97
CA ALA A 57 -8.60 -1.74 9.37
C ALA A 57 -8.60 -2.90 10.38
N ALA A 58 -7.62 -2.95 11.30
CA ALA A 58 -7.61 -3.93 12.38
C ALA A 58 -8.79 -3.74 13.34
N ALA A 59 -9.09 -2.50 13.73
CA ALA A 59 -10.14 -2.21 14.70
C ALA A 59 -11.55 -2.28 14.11
N PHE A 60 -11.75 -1.88 12.85
CA PHE A 60 -13.06 -1.64 12.27
C PHE A 60 -13.28 -2.28 10.89
N GLY A 61 -12.25 -2.85 10.25
CA GLY A 61 -12.30 -3.22 8.83
C GLY A 61 -13.41 -4.21 8.50
N GLU A 62 -13.57 -5.27 9.30
CA GLU A 62 -14.66 -6.23 9.12
C GLU A 62 -16.04 -5.58 9.29
N ASN A 63 -16.23 -4.82 10.38
CA ASN A 63 -17.49 -4.13 10.67
C ASN A 63 -17.90 -3.17 9.55
N ILE A 64 -16.94 -2.41 9.02
CA ILE A 64 -17.17 -1.49 7.89
C ILE A 64 -17.66 -2.26 6.67
N LEU A 65 -16.99 -3.37 6.31
CA LEU A 65 -17.39 -4.18 5.17
C LEU A 65 -18.80 -4.76 5.36
N THR A 66 -19.11 -5.29 6.55
CA THR A 66 -20.43 -5.85 6.86
C THR A 66 -21.54 -4.80 6.78
N VAL A 67 -21.34 -3.60 7.33
CA VAL A 67 -22.34 -2.51 7.27
C VAL A 67 -22.59 -2.04 5.84
N LEU A 68 -21.56 -2.04 5.00
CA LEU A 68 -21.67 -1.69 3.58
C LEU A 68 -22.27 -2.82 2.72
N GLY A 69 -22.54 -3.99 3.29
CA GLY A 69 -22.93 -5.18 2.53
C GLY A 69 -21.84 -5.66 1.58
N ALA A 70 -20.58 -5.30 1.84
CA ALA A 70 -19.42 -5.64 1.04
C ALA A 70 -18.69 -6.85 1.63
N SER A 71 -18.00 -7.60 0.77
CA SER A 71 -17.17 -8.73 1.18
C SER A 71 -15.69 -8.41 1.04
N LEU A 72 -14.84 -9.10 1.79
CA LEU A 72 -13.38 -8.97 1.62
C LEU A 72 -12.93 -9.32 0.18
N PRO A 73 -13.47 -10.36 -0.49
CA PRO A 73 -13.24 -10.58 -1.92
C PRO A 73 -13.63 -9.39 -2.81
N SER A 74 -14.80 -8.76 -2.58
CA SER A 74 -15.23 -7.57 -3.33
C SER A 74 -14.26 -6.40 -3.14
N PHE A 75 -13.79 -6.19 -1.91
CA PHE A 75 -12.81 -5.15 -1.58
C PHE A 75 -11.47 -5.37 -2.30
N ARG A 76 -11.01 -6.63 -2.39
CA ARG A 76 -9.81 -6.99 -3.17
C ARG A 76 -9.98 -6.67 -4.65
N VAL A 77 -11.11 -7.03 -5.27
CA VAL A 77 -11.36 -6.69 -6.68
C VAL A 77 -11.38 -5.17 -6.89
N GLY A 78 -12.11 -4.43 -6.06
CA GLY A 78 -12.18 -2.97 -6.15
C GLY A 78 -10.82 -2.29 -5.99
N GLY A 79 -10.05 -2.64 -4.96
CA GLY A 79 -8.71 -2.11 -4.77
C GLY A 79 -7.74 -2.53 -5.88
N GLY A 80 -7.88 -3.74 -6.41
CA GLY A 80 -7.12 -4.22 -7.57
C GLY A 80 -7.38 -3.36 -8.81
N ILE A 81 -8.61 -2.91 -9.06
CA ILE A 81 -8.92 -1.98 -10.15
C ILE A 81 -8.17 -0.66 -9.98
N ILE A 82 -8.12 -0.09 -8.77
CA ILE A 82 -7.40 1.17 -8.51
C ILE A 82 -5.90 0.98 -8.79
N LEU A 83 -5.30 -0.11 -8.30
CA LEU A 83 -3.90 -0.44 -8.56
C LEU A 83 -3.61 -0.66 -10.05
N LEU A 84 -4.55 -1.27 -10.79
CA LEU A 84 -4.43 -1.45 -12.24
C LEU A 84 -4.37 -0.11 -12.95
N LEU A 85 -5.29 0.80 -12.64
CA LEU A 85 -5.33 2.14 -13.23
C LEU A 85 -4.04 2.91 -12.95
N MET A 86 -3.50 2.81 -11.73
CA MET A 86 -2.21 3.41 -11.37
C MET A 86 -1.04 2.79 -12.14
N GLY A 87 -0.99 1.47 -12.23
CA GLY A 87 0.04 0.76 -12.99
C GLY A 87 0.06 1.19 -14.47
N LEU A 88 -1.14 1.28 -15.07
CA LEU A 88 -1.31 1.78 -16.44
C LEU A 88 -0.89 3.25 -16.60
N ALA A 89 -1.18 4.12 -15.62
CA ALA A 89 -0.75 5.51 -15.66
C ALA A 89 0.78 5.65 -15.62
N LEU A 90 1.45 4.84 -14.79
CA LEU A 90 2.92 4.78 -14.70
C LEU A 90 3.56 4.27 -16.01
N LEU A 91 2.94 3.31 -16.68
CA LEU A 91 3.39 2.81 -17.99
C LEU A 91 3.34 3.87 -19.08
N ARG A 92 2.29 4.70 -19.06
CA ARG A 92 2.09 5.79 -20.01
C ARG A 92 3.05 6.96 -19.79
N ALA A 93 3.80 6.96 -18.68
CA ALA A 93 4.62 8.07 -18.23
C ALA A 93 3.82 9.39 -18.16
N GLU A 94 2.54 9.27 -17.78
CA GLU A 94 1.64 10.40 -17.48
C GLU A 94 1.42 10.49 -15.96
N PRO A 95 2.42 10.94 -15.16
CA PRO A 95 2.23 11.17 -13.73
C PRO A 95 1.08 12.15 -13.43
N ASP A 96 0.73 12.99 -14.40
CA ASP A 96 -0.33 13.99 -14.32
C ASP A 96 -1.74 13.36 -14.21
N GLN A 97 -1.97 12.16 -14.75
CA GLN A 97 -3.28 11.50 -14.72
C GLN A 97 -3.55 10.71 -13.43
N MET A 98 -2.55 10.51 -12.55
CA MET A 98 -2.80 9.99 -11.20
C MET A 98 -3.41 11.05 -10.26
N ARG A 99 -3.64 12.27 -10.74
CA ARG A 99 -4.33 13.37 -10.06
C ARG A 99 -5.83 13.16 -10.22
N THR A 100 -6.46 12.55 -9.23
CA THR A 100 -7.82 11.99 -9.38
C THR A 100 -8.95 13.00 -9.38
N THR A 101 -8.72 14.30 -9.10
CA THR A 101 -9.79 15.31 -9.18
C THR A 101 -9.34 16.73 -9.59
N PRO A 102 -10.19 17.53 -10.27
CA PRO A 102 -9.90 18.93 -10.60
C PRO A 102 -9.72 19.84 -9.37
N LEU A 103 -10.35 19.50 -8.24
CA LEU A 103 -10.21 20.19 -6.94
C LEU A 103 -8.84 19.93 -6.30
N GLU A 104 -8.19 18.81 -6.64
CA GLU A 104 -6.80 18.55 -6.26
C GLU A 104 -5.82 19.36 -7.11
N THR A 105 -6.14 19.86 -8.31
CA THR A 105 -5.13 20.53 -9.17
C THR A 105 -4.50 21.79 -8.56
N GLU A 106 -5.21 22.51 -7.69
CA GLU A 106 -4.66 23.66 -6.95
C GLU A 106 -3.99 23.25 -5.62
N ALA A 107 -4.44 22.14 -5.00
CA ALA A 107 -3.83 21.56 -3.79
C ALA A 107 -2.68 20.56 -4.09
N ALA A 108 -2.54 20.12 -5.34
CA ALA A 108 -1.62 19.09 -5.84
C ALA A 108 -0.17 19.57 -5.98
N GLN A 109 0.11 20.81 -5.59
CA GLN A 109 1.47 21.27 -5.32
C GLN A 109 1.94 20.90 -3.91
N SER A 110 1.05 20.37 -3.06
CA SER A 110 1.38 19.99 -1.69
C SER A 110 2.01 18.60 -1.61
N TYR A 111 3.18 18.54 -0.96
CA TYR A 111 3.86 17.32 -0.52
C TYR A 111 2.95 16.32 0.21
N GLU A 112 1.89 16.82 0.85
CA GLU A 112 0.95 16.01 1.63
C GLU A 112 0.03 15.17 0.75
N SER A 113 -0.39 15.69 -0.41
CA SER A 113 -1.27 14.97 -1.33
C SER A 113 -0.56 13.72 -1.88
N ILE A 114 0.67 13.86 -2.39
CA ILE A 114 1.44 12.73 -2.98
C ILE A 114 1.78 11.66 -1.94
N ALA A 115 2.11 12.07 -0.71
CA ALA A 115 2.45 11.16 0.37
C ALA A 115 1.24 10.31 0.81
N VAL A 116 0.04 10.88 0.77
CA VAL A 116 -1.21 10.20 1.16
C VAL A 116 -1.78 9.40 -0.02
N VAL A 117 -1.88 10.02 -1.20
CA VAL A 117 -2.35 9.39 -2.45
C VAL A 117 -1.32 9.64 -3.56
N PRO A 118 -0.77 8.60 -4.21
CA PRO A 118 -1.11 7.18 -4.08
C PRO A 118 -0.21 6.38 -3.11
N ILE A 119 0.83 7.00 -2.50
CA ILE A 119 1.91 6.25 -1.81
C ILE A 119 1.41 5.53 -0.57
N ALA A 120 0.77 6.24 0.36
CA ALA A 120 0.21 5.57 1.53
C ALA A 120 -1.02 4.75 1.13
N ILE A 121 -1.94 5.35 0.39
CA ILE A 121 -3.18 4.72 -0.08
C ILE A 121 -3.26 4.94 -1.60
N PRO A 122 -3.43 3.90 -2.43
CA PRO A 122 -3.61 2.48 -2.10
C PRO A 122 -2.31 1.65 -2.20
N LEU A 123 -1.13 2.25 -2.40
CA LEU A 123 0.06 1.47 -2.74
C LEU A 123 0.58 0.65 -1.54
N LEU A 124 0.85 1.28 -0.40
CA LEU A 124 1.31 0.59 0.82
C LEU A 124 0.12 0.03 1.61
N ALA A 125 -0.80 0.87 2.07
CA ALA A 125 -2.06 0.48 2.70
C ALA A 125 -3.11 0.10 1.65
N GLY A 126 -2.73 -0.85 0.79
CA GLY A 126 -3.56 -1.35 -0.29
C GLY A 126 -4.49 -2.48 0.11
N PRO A 127 -5.29 -2.97 -0.84
CA PRO A 127 -6.21 -4.08 -0.63
C PRO A 127 -5.52 -5.33 -0.07
N GLY A 128 -4.27 -5.61 -0.45
CA GLY A 128 -3.51 -6.77 0.05
C GLY A 128 -3.15 -6.66 1.54
N SER A 129 -2.58 -5.54 1.96
CA SER A 129 -2.19 -5.30 3.36
C SER A 129 -3.41 -5.13 4.26
N ILE A 130 -4.40 -4.34 3.83
CA ILE A 130 -5.69 -4.19 4.54
C ILE A 130 -6.36 -5.56 4.71
N SER A 131 -6.43 -6.38 3.66
CA SER A 131 -7.03 -7.71 3.77
C SER A 131 -6.29 -8.61 4.73
N THR A 132 -4.95 -8.54 4.73
CA THR A 132 -4.11 -9.36 5.62
C THR A 132 -4.35 -9.01 7.07
N VAL A 133 -4.49 -7.72 7.39
CA VAL A 133 -4.82 -7.25 8.74
C VAL A 133 -6.23 -7.69 9.15
N ILE A 134 -7.22 -7.54 8.28
CA ILE A 134 -8.61 -7.98 8.56
C ILE A 134 -8.66 -9.50 8.79
N ILE A 135 -8.01 -10.29 7.94
CA ILE A 135 -7.93 -11.75 8.09
C ILE A 135 -7.22 -12.14 9.38
N GLN A 136 -6.18 -11.41 9.77
CA GLN A 136 -5.48 -11.68 11.02
C GLN A 136 -6.41 -11.45 12.22
N MET A 137 -7.24 -10.40 12.19
CA MET A 137 -8.20 -10.10 13.26
C MET A 137 -9.32 -11.14 13.42
N GLN A 138 -9.58 -11.93 12.38
CA GLN A 138 -10.53 -13.04 12.41
C GLN A 138 -9.95 -14.34 13.01
N ARG A 139 -8.63 -14.40 13.26
CA ARG A 139 -7.98 -15.60 13.81
C ARG A 139 -8.08 -15.64 15.33
N PRO A 140 -8.11 -16.84 15.95
CA PRO A 140 -8.04 -16.97 17.39
C PRO A 140 -6.74 -16.40 17.95
N GLY A 141 -6.83 -15.33 18.73
CA GLY A 141 -5.67 -14.61 19.27
C GLY A 141 -5.36 -14.89 20.73
N ALA A 142 -4.26 -14.32 21.20
CA ALA A 142 -3.94 -14.21 22.63
C ALA A 142 -4.89 -13.20 23.31
N GLU A 143 -4.84 -13.11 24.63
CA GLU A 143 -5.43 -11.98 25.35
C GLU A 143 -4.93 -10.65 24.76
N ASN A 144 -5.83 -9.69 24.60
CA ASN A 144 -5.56 -8.41 23.92
C ASN A 144 -5.07 -8.55 22.46
N HIS A 145 -5.65 -9.48 21.69
CA HIS A 145 -5.29 -9.75 20.30
C HIS A 145 -5.14 -8.48 19.43
N LEU A 146 -6.10 -7.55 19.52
CA LEU A 146 -6.05 -6.27 18.79
C LEU A 146 -4.76 -5.48 19.09
N LEU A 147 -4.35 -5.44 20.36
CA LEU A 147 -3.15 -4.72 20.77
C LEU A 147 -1.88 -5.35 20.18
N TRP A 148 -1.82 -6.68 20.12
CA TRP A 148 -0.73 -7.40 19.47
C TRP A 148 -0.69 -7.17 17.96
N VAL A 149 -1.84 -7.18 17.28
CA VAL A 149 -1.91 -6.90 15.84
C VAL A 149 -1.47 -5.46 15.53
N ILE A 150 -1.90 -4.48 16.34
CA ILE A 150 -1.45 -3.09 16.22
C ILE A 150 0.05 -2.97 16.48
N LEU A 151 0.59 -3.65 17.49
CA LEU A 151 2.02 -3.64 17.80
C LEU A 151 2.86 -4.21 16.65
N VAL A 152 2.46 -5.36 16.09
CA VAL A 152 3.15 -5.95 14.94
C VAL A 152 3.08 -5.02 13.73
N THR A 153 1.89 -4.46 13.46
CA THR A 153 1.68 -3.50 12.36
C THR A 153 2.59 -2.27 12.54
N PHE A 154 2.68 -1.73 13.76
CA PHE A 154 3.57 -0.63 14.10
C PHE A 154 5.03 -0.96 13.79
N LEU A 155 5.51 -2.13 14.23
CA LEU A 155 6.89 -2.57 13.97
C LEU A 155 7.18 -2.68 12.46
N VAL A 156 6.25 -3.24 11.68
CA VAL A 156 6.38 -3.31 10.22
C VAL A 156 6.41 -1.91 9.61
N CYS A 157 5.52 -1.00 10.04
CA CYS A 157 5.51 0.39 9.56
C CYS A 157 6.80 1.15 9.91
N VAL A 158 7.44 0.87 11.05
CA VAL A 158 8.76 1.42 11.40
C VAL A 158 9.83 0.93 10.42
N ILE A 159 9.79 -0.34 10.02
CA ILE A 159 10.71 -0.89 9.01
C ILE A 159 10.45 -0.25 7.65
N VAL A 160 9.20 -0.15 7.22
CA VAL A 160 8.80 0.53 5.98
C VAL A 160 9.32 1.96 5.97
N TRP A 161 9.10 2.70 7.05
CA TRP A 161 9.61 4.06 7.21
C TRP A 161 11.14 4.12 7.08
N ALA A 162 11.87 3.23 7.76
CA ALA A 162 13.33 3.18 7.71
C ALA A 162 13.85 2.86 6.30
N VAL A 163 13.19 1.97 5.57
CA VAL A 163 13.53 1.62 4.18
C VAL A 163 13.25 2.79 3.23
N LEU A 164 12.09 3.44 3.35
CA LEU A 164 11.73 4.59 2.52
C LEU A 164 12.66 5.80 2.75
N ARG A 165 13.26 5.94 3.94
CA ARG A 165 14.30 6.95 4.19
C ARG A 165 15.54 6.77 3.30
N LEU A 166 15.78 5.57 2.80
CA LEU A 166 16.87 5.27 1.86
C LEU A 166 16.55 5.71 0.43
N ALA A 167 15.33 6.16 0.14
CA ALA A 167 14.95 6.62 -1.20
C ALA A 167 15.85 7.77 -1.69
N GLY A 168 16.18 8.75 -0.84
CA GLY A 168 16.99 9.91 -1.23
C GLY A 168 18.37 9.55 -1.83
N PRO A 169 19.17 8.70 -1.17
CA PRO A 169 20.40 8.14 -1.76
C PRO A 169 20.17 7.37 -3.07
N ILE A 170 19.14 6.52 -3.13
CA ILE A 170 18.82 5.70 -4.30
C ILE A 170 18.44 6.57 -5.51
N GLY A 171 17.66 7.63 -5.31
CA GLY A 171 17.27 8.57 -6.36
C GLY A 171 18.46 9.32 -6.96
N ARG A 172 19.45 9.68 -6.14
CA ARG A 172 20.69 10.31 -6.62
C ARG A 172 21.53 9.38 -7.49
N PHE A 173 21.46 8.07 -7.25
CA PHE A 173 22.14 7.06 -8.06
C PHE A 173 21.44 6.80 -9.41
N LEU A 174 20.10 6.79 -9.44
CA LEU A 174 19.31 6.48 -10.63
C LEU A 174 19.29 7.60 -11.69
N GLY A 175 19.29 8.87 -11.26
CA GLY A 175 19.19 10.02 -12.16
C GLY A 175 17.85 10.10 -12.94
N PRO A 176 17.63 11.15 -13.75
CA PRO A 176 16.33 11.38 -14.40
C PRO A 176 15.91 10.28 -15.38
N ILE A 177 16.87 9.75 -16.15
CA ILE A 177 16.61 8.68 -17.14
C ILE A 177 16.30 7.37 -16.41
N GLY A 178 17.07 7.03 -15.36
CA GLY A 178 16.84 5.83 -14.57
C GLY A 178 15.48 5.86 -13.87
N LEU A 179 15.08 7.00 -13.31
CA LEU A 179 13.75 7.17 -12.71
C LEU A 179 12.61 6.94 -13.74
N ASN A 180 12.76 7.43 -14.96
CA ASN A 180 11.74 7.21 -16.00
C ASN A 180 11.63 5.72 -16.42
N VAL A 181 12.76 5.03 -16.54
CA VAL A 181 12.78 3.58 -16.81
C VAL A 181 12.16 2.81 -15.65
N MET A 182 12.52 3.16 -14.41
CA MET A 182 11.95 2.53 -13.21
C MET A 182 10.43 2.73 -13.15
N ASN A 183 9.91 3.93 -13.39
CA ASN A 183 8.46 4.18 -13.39
C ASN A 183 7.72 3.24 -14.35
N ARG A 184 8.25 3.00 -15.55
CA ARG A 184 7.66 2.06 -16.50
C ARG A 184 7.73 0.61 -16.01
N LEU A 185 8.87 0.19 -15.46
CA LEU A 185 9.01 -1.15 -14.90
C LEU A 185 8.05 -1.38 -13.72
N PHE A 186 7.90 -0.41 -12.82
CA PHE A 186 6.95 -0.50 -11.71
C PHE A 186 5.50 -0.40 -12.18
N GLY A 187 5.22 0.34 -13.24
CA GLY A 187 3.92 0.29 -13.91
C GLY A 187 3.56 -1.13 -14.36
N LEU A 188 4.51 -1.87 -14.93
CA LEU A 188 4.31 -3.29 -15.29
C LEU A 188 4.06 -4.16 -14.05
N ILE A 189 4.88 -3.98 -13.00
CA ILE A 189 4.77 -4.75 -11.75
C ILE A 189 3.43 -4.50 -11.06
N LEU A 190 3.02 -3.23 -10.92
CA LEU A 190 1.75 -2.87 -10.29
C LEU A 190 0.54 -3.39 -11.08
N THR A 191 0.62 -3.34 -12.41
CA THR A 191 -0.40 -3.94 -13.28
C THR A 191 -0.52 -5.45 -13.01
N ALA A 192 0.61 -6.16 -12.89
CA ALA A 192 0.61 -7.59 -12.57
C ALA A 192 0.06 -7.88 -11.16
N LEU A 193 0.48 -7.11 -10.15
CA LEU A 193 -0.03 -7.24 -8.77
C LEU A 193 -1.53 -6.96 -8.68
N ALA A 194 -2.01 -5.95 -9.40
CA ALA A 194 -3.42 -5.65 -9.50
C ALA A 194 -4.22 -6.83 -10.06
N VAL A 195 -3.72 -7.46 -11.13
CA VAL A 195 -4.33 -8.66 -11.71
C VAL A 195 -4.35 -9.81 -10.70
N GLU A 196 -3.27 -10.05 -9.96
CA GLU A 196 -3.21 -11.09 -8.93
C GLU A 196 -4.22 -10.85 -7.79
N ILE A 197 -4.31 -9.61 -7.30
CA ILE A 197 -5.26 -9.22 -6.26
C ILE A 197 -6.70 -9.38 -6.74
N MET A 198 -7.00 -8.96 -7.97
CA MET A 198 -8.32 -9.16 -8.59
C MET A 198 -8.63 -10.64 -8.78
N ALA A 199 -7.69 -11.45 -9.26
CA ALA A 199 -7.88 -12.88 -9.44
C ALA A 199 -8.22 -13.58 -8.11
N ASN A 200 -7.50 -13.25 -7.03
CA ASN A 200 -7.77 -13.77 -5.69
C ASN A 200 -9.12 -13.27 -5.14
N GLY A 201 -9.52 -12.04 -5.44
CA GLY A 201 -10.86 -11.53 -5.13
C GLY A 201 -11.95 -12.27 -5.92
N LEU A 202 -11.77 -12.46 -7.22
CA LEU A 202 -12.72 -13.15 -8.09
C LEU A 202 -12.90 -14.62 -7.71
N ARG A 203 -11.84 -15.34 -7.36
CA ARG A 203 -11.93 -16.70 -6.82
C ARG A 203 -12.76 -16.75 -5.53
N GLY A 204 -12.61 -15.74 -4.66
CA GLY A 204 -13.40 -15.62 -3.44
C GLY A 204 -14.88 -15.30 -3.71
N LEU A 205 -15.19 -14.55 -4.77
CA LEU A 205 -16.57 -14.23 -5.17
C LEU A 205 -17.26 -15.40 -5.91
N PHE A 206 -16.50 -16.15 -6.70
CA PHE A 206 -17.00 -17.24 -7.53
C PHE A 206 -16.24 -18.56 -7.25
N PRO A 207 -16.38 -19.15 -6.04
CA PRO A 207 -15.66 -20.36 -5.67
C PRO A 207 -15.99 -21.58 -6.54
N ALA A 208 -17.15 -21.58 -7.21
CA ALA A 208 -17.52 -22.63 -8.16
C ALA A 208 -16.72 -22.59 -9.49
N LEU A 209 -16.07 -21.47 -9.80
CA LEU A 209 -15.24 -21.31 -11.00
C LEU A 209 -13.73 -21.53 -10.72
N SER A 210 -13.33 -21.70 -9.46
CA SER A 210 -11.94 -21.83 -9.03
C SER A 210 -11.47 -23.28 -8.89
N GLY A 211 -12.00 -24.17 -9.74
CA GLY A 211 -11.72 -25.62 -9.73
C GLY A 211 -10.25 -25.99 -9.65
#